data_AF-R4NEF5-F1
#
_entry.id   AF-R4NEF5-F1
#
_cell.length_a   1.000
_cell.length_b   1.000
_cell.length_c   1.000
_cell.angle_alpha   90.00
_cell.angle_beta   90.00
_cell.angle_gamma   90.00
#
_symmetry.space_group_name_H-M   'P 1'
#
loop_
_entity.id
_entity.type
_entity.pdbx_description
1 polymer ?
#
loop_
_entity_poly.entity_id
_entity_poly.type
_entity_poly.pdbx_seq_one_letter_code
_entity_poly.pdbx_strand_id
1 'polypeptide(L)'
;MSRFQFSFDDVERKLLKKCKDLKPKNKYTLKEIEALIKEIQSSWDDETTVTIICDDTEEVITYAFDNIRIVPFNMGGKKTLLMLEIERQTLNTEEIKDPSKLIFDINRQYQSESNIEKDNVSEKKKKGFFFAKYIITI
;
A
#
# COMPACT_ATOMS: atom_id res chain seq x y z
N MET A 1 -8.78 2.77 -15.02
CA MET A 1 -8.91 2.75 -13.55
C MET A 1 -8.78 1.29 -13.15
N SER A 2 -7.94 0.95 -12.17
CA SER A 2 -7.73 -0.45 -11.78
C SER A 2 -9.00 -1.03 -11.15
N ARG A 3 -9.34 -2.27 -11.49
CA ARG A 3 -10.52 -2.99 -10.96
C ARG A 3 -10.37 -3.20 -9.46
N PHE A 4 -9.26 -3.82 -9.06
CA PHE A 4 -8.95 -4.08 -7.65
C PHE A 4 -8.16 -2.91 -7.08
N GLN A 5 -8.66 -2.35 -5.98
CA GLN A 5 -8.02 -1.25 -5.25
C GLN A 5 -7.78 -1.64 -3.81
N PHE A 6 -6.57 -1.37 -3.32
CA PHE A 6 -6.12 -1.83 -2.01
C PHE A 6 -5.95 -0.67 -1.04
N SER A 7 -6.24 -0.91 0.24
CA SER A 7 -6.02 0.06 1.31
C SER A 7 -5.64 -0.65 2.61
N PHE A 8 -4.92 0.05 3.49
CA PHE A 8 -4.67 -0.43 4.85
C PHE A 8 -5.82 -0.03 5.78
N ASP A 9 -6.27 -0.94 6.64
CA ASP A 9 -7.33 -0.62 7.61
C ASP A 9 -6.83 -0.68 9.06
N ASP A 10 -6.79 -1.88 9.66
CA ASP A 10 -6.26 -2.08 11.01
C ASP A 10 -4.73 -1.95 11.00
N VAL A 11 -4.25 -0.75 11.32
CA VAL A 11 -2.82 -0.42 11.42
C VAL A 11 -2.55 0.22 12.77
N GLU A 12 -1.45 -0.18 13.39
CA GLU A 12 -1.03 0.39 14.66
C GLU A 12 -0.97 1.92 14.63
N ARG A 13 -1.60 2.56 15.63
CA ARG A 13 -1.70 4.02 15.70
C ARG A 13 -0.34 4.72 15.70
N LYS A 14 0.71 4.09 16.23
CA LYS A 14 2.07 4.65 16.21
C LYS A 14 2.63 4.67 14.79
N LEU A 15 2.40 3.62 14.02
CA LEU A 15 2.81 3.50 12.62
C LEU A 15 2.03 4.49 11.74
N LEU A 16 0.71 4.60 11.92
CA LEU A 16 -0.13 5.61 11.23
C LEU A 16 0.30 7.06 11.46
N LYS A 17 0.87 7.37 12.63
CA LYS A 17 1.41 8.71 12.92
C LYS A 17 2.69 8.99 12.13
N LYS A 18 3.53 7.98 11.89
CA LYS A 18 4.76 8.11 11.10
C LYS A 18 4.48 8.07 9.60
N CYS A 19 3.59 7.19 9.15
CA CYS A 19 3.26 6.99 7.73
C CYS A 19 1.79 7.29 7.46
N LYS A 20 1.51 8.48 6.90
CA LYS A 20 0.14 8.92 6.56
C LYS A 20 -0.45 8.22 5.35
N ASP A 21 0.38 7.54 4.57
CA ASP A 21 -0.03 6.78 3.38
C ASP A 21 -0.79 5.50 3.78
N LEU A 22 -0.62 5.02 5.00
CA LEU A 22 -1.34 3.83 5.51
C LEU A 22 -2.78 4.13 5.97
N LYS A 23 -3.35 5.28 5.61
CA LYS A 23 -4.72 5.62 6.00
C LYS A 23 -5.73 4.87 5.11
N PRO A 24 -6.87 4.41 5.66
CA PRO A 24 -7.86 3.61 4.92
C PRO A 24 -8.48 4.30 3.71
N LYS A 25 -8.52 5.64 3.73
CA LYS A 25 -9.05 6.44 2.62
C LYS A 25 -8.17 6.42 1.36
N ASN A 26 -6.90 6.03 1.50
CA ASN A 26 -5.97 6.01 0.38
C ASN A 26 -6.12 4.68 -0.35
N LYS A 27 -6.16 4.73 -1.68
CA LYS A 27 -6.35 3.57 -2.55
C LYS A 27 -5.11 3.36 -3.40
N TYR A 28 -4.68 2.12 -3.49
CA TYR A 28 -3.41 1.71 -4.06
C TYR A 28 -3.58 0.51 -4.99
N THR A 29 -2.62 0.30 -5.88
CA THR A 29 -2.43 -0.97 -6.56
C THR A 29 -1.71 -1.97 -5.66
N LEU A 30 -1.67 -3.25 -6.02
CA LEU A 30 -1.02 -4.26 -5.17
C LEU A 30 0.50 -4.04 -5.07
N LYS A 31 1.16 -3.62 -6.15
CA LYS A 31 2.57 -3.21 -6.15
C LYS A 31 2.85 -2.00 -5.26
N GLU A 32 1.94 -1.04 -5.20
CA GLU A 32 2.05 0.13 -4.31
C GLU A 32 2.01 -0.28 -2.84
N ILE A 33 1.11 -1.20 -2.49
CA ILE A 33 1.08 -1.78 -1.14
C ILE A 33 2.38 -2.55 -0.84
N GLU A 34 2.91 -3.37 -1.76
CA GLU A 34 4.20 -4.05 -1.54
C GLU A 34 5.34 -3.05 -1.31
N ALA A 35 5.36 -1.93 -2.04
CA ALA A 35 6.36 -0.88 -1.86
C ALA A 35 6.24 -0.22 -0.47
N LEU A 36 5.02 0.10 -0.03
CA LEU A 36 4.76 0.65 1.31
C LEU A 36 5.17 -0.33 2.41
N ILE A 37 4.83 -1.62 2.28
CA ILE A 37 5.27 -2.65 3.22
C ILE A 37 6.80 -2.72 3.27
N LYS A 38 7.48 -2.69 2.13
CA LYS A 38 8.95 -2.68 2.09
C LYS A 38 9.54 -1.46 2.79
N GLU A 39 8.92 -0.29 2.67
CA GLU A 39 9.32 0.92 3.40
C GLU A 39 9.16 0.76 4.90
N ILE A 40 8.03 0.20 5.35
CA ILE A 40 7.80 -0.14 6.76
C ILE A 40 8.89 -1.10 7.23
N GLN A 41 9.15 -2.20 6.51
CA GLN A 41 10.19 -3.17 6.87
C GLN A 41 11.59 -2.56 6.95
N SER A 42 11.85 -1.47 6.22
CA SER A 42 13.16 -0.81 6.16
C SER A 42 13.33 0.30 7.20
N SER A 43 12.24 0.84 7.76
CA SER A 43 12.28 2.07 8.57
C SER A 43 11.53 1.98 9.91
N TRP A 44 10.80 0.90 10.13
CA TRP A 44 10.06 0.63 11.36
C TRP A 44 10.85 -0.33 12.25
N ASP A 45 10.79 -0.12 13.56
CA ASP A 45 11.64 -0.82 14.53
C ASP A 45 10.92 -1.96 15.27
N ASP A 46 9.59 -1.99 15.20
CA ASP A 46 8.77 -2.96 15.90
C ASP A 46 8.11 -3.91 14.91
N GLU A 47 7.83 -5.13 15.32
CA GLU A 47 6.93 -5.99 14.56
C GLU A 47 5.50 -5.43 14.61
N THR A 48 4.80 -5.43 13.49
CA THR A 48 3.42 -4.95 13.40
C THR A 48 2.58 -5.92 12.57
N THR A 49 1.30 -5.98 12.87
CA THR A 49 0.30 -6.65 12.04
C THR A 49 -0.56 -5.60 11.35
N VAL A 50 -0.97 -5.86 10.12
CA VAL A 50 -1.91 -5.01 9.38
C VAL A 50 -3.04 -5.81 8.74
N THR A 51 -4.17 -5.15 8.52
CA THR A 51 -5.23 -5.62 7.61
C THR A 51 -5.15 -4.85 6.30
N ILE A 52 -5.24 -5.57 5.18
CA ILE A 52 -5.32 -5.00 3.83
C ILE A 52 -6.71 -5.29 3.27
N ILE A 53 -7.39 -4.23 2.87
CA ILE A 53 -8.69 -4.28 2.23
C ILE A 53 -8.50 -4.23 0.72
N CYS A 54 -9.24 -5.06 -0.01
CA CYS A 54 -9.32 -5.08 -1.47
C CYS A 54 -10.76 -4.79 -1.90
N ASP A 55 -10.96 -3.66 -2.56
CA ASP A 55 -12.23 -3.30 -3.18
C ASP A 55 -12.22 -3.75 -4.64
N ASP A 56 -13.12 -4.68 -4.99
CA ASP A 56 -13.44 -5.02 -6.37
C ASP A 56 -14.48 -4.04 -6.90
N THR A 57 -14.02 -3.06 -7.69
CA THR A 57 -14.88 -1.99 -8.20
C THR A 57 -15.84 -2.44 -9.30
N GLU A 58 -15.63 -3.61 -9.91
CA GLU A 58 -16.55 -4.16 -10.92
C GLU A 58 -17.70 -4.93 -10.27
N GLU A 59 -17.40 -5.77 -9.28
CA GLU A 59 -18.41 -6.60 -8.60
C GLU A 59 -19.04 -5.88 -7.39
N VAL A 60 -18.46 -4.75 -6.95
CA VAL A 60 -18.86 -3.98 -5.76
C VAL A 60 -18.80 -4.84 -4.51
N ILE A 61 -17.71 -5.59 -4.37
CA ILE A 61 -17.42 -6.47 -3.23
C ILE A 61 -16.12 -6.00 -2.59
N THR A 62 -16.08 -6.02 -1.25
CA THR A 62 -14.88 -5.73 -0.47
C THR A 62 -14.40 -7.00 0.21
N TYR A 63 -13.11 -7.31 0.05
CA TYR A 63 -12.44 -8.42 0.69
C TYR A 63 -11.45 -7.89 1.72
N ALA A 64 -11.38 -8.54 2.89
CA ALA A 64 -10.41 -8.23 3.92
C ALA A 64 -9.35 -9.33 4.00
N PHE A 65 -8.09 -8.92 3.99
CA PHE A 65 -6.94 -9.80 4.20
C PHE A 65 -6.28 -9.42 5.51
N ASP A 66 -6.59 -10.18 6.54
CA ASP A 66 -6.24 -9.88 7.92
C ASP A 66 -4.91 -10.51 8.34
N ASN A 67 -4.39 -10.06 9.47
CA ASN A 67 -3.23 -10.67 10.14
C ASN A 67 -1.94 -10.71 9.28
N ILE A 68 -1.76 -9.72 8.42
CA ILE A 68 -0.55 -9.61 7.59
C ILE A 68 0.59 -9.09 8.45
N ARG A 69 1.44 -10.01 8.87
CA ARG A 69 2.58 -9.74 9.75
C ARG A 69 3.72 -9.08 8.97
N ILE A 70 4.13 -7.90 9.40
CA ILE A 70 5.25 -7.14 8.85
C ILE A 70 6.36 -7.15 9.88
N VAL A 71 7.42 -7.90 9.58
CA VAL A 71 8.63 -7.97 10.42
C VAL A 71 9.70 -7.09 9.78
N PRO A 72 10.25 -6.09 10.51
CA PRO A 72 11.37 -5.29 10.06
C PRO A 72 12.61 -6.10 9.65
N PHE A 73 13.37 -5.60 8.66
CA PHE A 73 14.58 -6.26 8.16
C PHE A 73 15.70 -6.31 9.21
N ASN A 74 15.82 -5.27 10.05
CA ASN A 74 16.77 -5.25 11.17
C ASN A 74 16.49 -6.31 12.25
N MET A 75 15.26 -6.84 12.31
CA MET A 75 14.85 -7.96 13.18
C MET A 75 14.96 -9.32 12.49
N GLY A 76 15.55 -9.39 11.28
CA GLY A 76 15.63 -10.63 10.49
C GLY A 76 14.36 -10.95 9.70
N GLY A 77 13.46 -9.97 9.51
CA GLY A 77 12.29 -10.10 8.65
C GLY A 77 12.67 -10.44 7.20
N LYS A 78 11.79 -11.17 6.52
CA LYS A 78 11.90 -11.46 5.08
C LYS A 78 10.93 -10.60 4.29
N LYS A 79 11.20 -10.38 3.00
CA LYS A 79 10.27 -9.67 2.11
C LYS A 79 8.88 -10.31 2.23
N THR A 80 7.87 -9.51 2.54
CA THR A 80 6.48 -9.96 2.48
C THR A 80 6.08 -10.23 1.03
N LEU A 81 5.61 -11.45 0.76
CA LEU A 81 5.11 -11.87 -0.55
C LEU A 81 3.60 -11.73 -0.56
N LEU A 82 3.11 -10.54 -0.90
CA LEU A 82 1.73 -10.17 -0.60
C LEU A 82 0.71 -10.93 -1.46
N MET A 83 1.01 -11.14 -2.74
CA MET A 83 0.16 -11.94 -3.61
C MET A 83 -0.03 -13.37 -3.07
N LEU A 84 1.06 -14.00 -2.58
CA LEU A 84 0.99 -15.34 -2.00
C LEU A 84 0.13 -15.38 -0.74
N GLU A 85 0.18 -14.33 0.07
CA GLU A 85 -0.66 -14.22 1.27
C GLU A 85 -2.14 -14.04 0.91
N ILE A 86 -2.44 -13.22 -0.10
CA ILE A 86 -3.79 -13.07 -0.65
C ILE A 86 -4.32 -14.41 -1.18
N GLU A 87 -3.51 -15.14 -1.96
CA GLU A 87 -3.86 -16.48 -2.45
C GLU A 87 -4.19 -17.42 -1.29
N ARG A 88 -3.31 -17.47 -0.28
CA ARG A 88 -3.49 -18.31 0.89
C ARG A 88 -4.79 -17.99 1.62
N GLN A 89 -5.09 -16.72 1.89
CA GLN A 89 -6.31 -16.36 2.62
C GLN A 89 -7.56 -16.59 1.79
N THR A 90 -7.51 -16.27 0.50
CA THR A 90 -8.63 -16.47 -0.44
C THR A 90 -9.03 -17.94 -0.55
N LEU A 91 -8.06 -18.86 -0.58
CA LEU A 91 -8.33 -20.31 -0.63
C LEU A 91 -8.83 -20.90 0.70
N ASN A 92 -8.59 -20.22 1.82
CA ASN A 92 -8.93 -20.72 3.16
C ASN A 92 -10.21 -20.11 3.73
N THR A 93 -10.89 -19.23 3.00
CA THR A 93 -12.20 -18.67 3.39
C THR A 93 -13.33 -19.30 2.57
N GLU A 94 -14.43 -19.63 3.24
CA GLU A 94 -15.64 -20.16 2.60
C GLU A 94 -16.56 -19.04 2.08
N GLU A 95 -16.28 -17.78 2.42
CA GLU A 95 -17.11 -16.63 2.07
C GLU A 95 -16.99 -16.23 0.59
N ILE A 96 -15.89 -16.64 -0.06
CA ILE A 96 -15.62 -16.29 -1.46
C ILE A 96 -16.23 -17.37 -2.36
N LYS A 97 -17.15 -16.96 -3.22
CA LYS A 97 -17.90 -17.87 -4.12
C LYS A 97 -17.02 -18.56 -5.16
N ASP A 98 -16.03 -17.85 -5.70
CA ASP A 98 -15.08 -18.40 -6.69
C ASP A 98 -13.62 -18.06 -6.35
N PRO A 99 -13.00 -18.87 -5.47
CA PRO A 99 -11.59 -18.94 -5.12
C PRO A 99 -10.60 -18.42 -6.16
N SER A 100 -10.57 -19.29 -7.16
CA SER A 100 -9.57 -19.36 -8.21
C SER A 100 -9.75 -18.23 -9.21
N LYS A 101 -11.00 -17.86 -9.52
CA LYS A 101 -11.25 -16.72 -10.41
C LYS A 101 -10.78 -15.42 -9.78
N LEU A 102 -11.10 -15.18 -8.50
CA LEU A 102 -10.66 -13.97 -7.80
C LEU A 102 -9.12 -13.86 -7.79
N ILE A 103 -8.44 -14.95 -7.42
CA ILE A 103 -6.97 -15.03 -7.44
C ILE A 103 -6.42 -14.73 -8.84
N PHE A 104 -6.99 -15.37 -9.86
CA PHE A 104 -6.57 -15.18 -11.24
C PHE A 104 -6.73 -13.72 -11.69
N ASP A 105 -7.87 -13.10 -11.40
CA ASP A 105 -8.15 -11.73 -11.80
C ASP A 105 -7.26 -10.71 -11.06
N ILE A 106 -7.02 -10.91 -9.75
CA ILE A 106 -6.07 -10.08 -8.97
C ILE A 106 -4.65 -10.24 -9.53
N ASN A 107 -4.18 -11.47 -9.76
CA ASN A 107 -2.84 -11.73 -10.28
C ASN A 107 -2.65 -11.17 -11.70
N ARG A 108 -3.69 -11.28 -12.56
CA ARG A 108 -3.68 -10.68 -13.90
C ARG A 108 -3.50 -9.17 -13.83
N GLN A 109 -4.21 -8.50 -12.93
CA GLN A 109 -4.01 -7.07 -12.70
C GLN A 109 -2.60 -6.80 -12.19
N TYR A 110 -2.15 -7.50 -11.16
CA TYR A 110 -0.84 -7.35 -10.53
C TYR A 110 0.31 -7.44 -11.53
N GLN A 111 0.28 -8.39 -12.46
CA GLN A 111 1.29 -8.54 -13.50
C GLN A 111 1.31 -7.36 -14.50
N SER A 112 0.17 -6.74 -14.74
CA SER A 112 0.03 -5.59 -15.64
C SER A 112 0.38 -4.24 -14.99
N GLU A 113 0.47 -4.18 -13.66
CA GLU A 113 0.81 -2.94 -12.94
C GLU A 113 2.23 -2.46 -13.27
N SER A 114 2.45 -1.15 -13.32
CA SER A 114 3.79 -0.59 -13.53
C SER A 114 4.71 -0.95 -12.36
N ASN A 115 5.98 -1.24 -12.65
CA ASN A 115 6.96 -1.44 -11.59
C ASN A 115 7.16 -0.13 -10.84
N ILE A 116 7.17 -0.21 -9.51
CA ILE A 116 7.49 0.92 -8.65
C ILE A 116 8.99 0.93 -8.47
N GLU A 117 9.69 1.31 -9.53
CA GLU A 117 11.03 1.83 -9.38
C GLU A 117 10.85 3.21 -8.75
N LYS A 118 11.36 3.39 -7.53
CA LYS A 118 11.50 4.73 -6.97
C LYS A 118 12.56 5.44 -7.81
N ASP A 119 12.14 6.05 -8.92
CA ASP A 119 12.83 7.25 -9.37
C ASP A 119 12.79 8.22 -8.20
N ASN A 120 13.97 8.63 -7.75
CA ASN A 120 14.14 9.60 -6.69
C ASN A 120 13.31 10.86 -7.01
N VAL A 121 12.12 11.00 -6.43
CA VAL A 121 11.38 12.27 -6.43
C VAL A 121 12.07 13.18 -5.40
N SER A 122 13.24 13.65 -5.80
CA SER A 122 13.88 14.85 -5.29
C SER A 122 13.60 16.02 -6.23
N GLU A 123 12.41 16.09 -6.87
CA GLU A 123 11.95 17.34 -7.46
C GLU A 123 11.06 18.09 -6.47
N LYS A 124 11.72 18.84 -5.59
CA LYS A 124 11.13 20.06 -5.02
C LYS A 124 10.73 20.97 -6.17
N LYS A 125 9.49 20.85 -6.67
CA LYS A 125 8.82 21.92 -7.40
C LYS A 125 8.59 23.09 -6.43
N LYS A 126 9.62 23.91 -6.21
CA LYS A 126 9.46 25.26 -5.68
C LYS A 126 8.73 26.09 -6.75
N LYS A 127 7.40 26.06 -6.72
CA LYS A 127 6.58 27.10 -7.34
C LYS A 127 6.22 28.15 -6.29
N GLY A 128 6.63 29.38 -6.55
CA GLY A 128 5.96 30.60 -6.09
C GLY A 128 6.36 31.10 -4.71
N PHE A 129 7.39 31.96 -4.65
CA PHE A 129 7.31 33.13 -3.78
C PHE A 129 7.79 34.35 -4.56
N PHE A 130 6.80 35.13 -4.99
CA PHE A 130 6.95 36.45 -5.58
C PHE A 130 7.32 37.40 -4.42
N PHE A 131 8.56 37.89 -4.37
CA PHE A 131 8.87 39.06 -3.54
C PHE A 131 8.84 40.30 -4.44
N ALA A 132 7.77 41.07 -4.26
CA ALA A 132 7.62 42.40 -4.82
C ALA A 132 8.79 43.29 -4.37
N LYS A 133 9.37 44.02 -5.33
CA LYS A 133 10.26 45.16 -5.09
C LYS A 133 9.53 46.17 -4.21
N TYR A 134 10.08 46.50 -3.05
CA TYR A 134 9.88 47.80 -2.44
C TYR A 134 11.19 48.58 -2.53
N ILE A 135 11.13 49.67 -3.28
CA ILE A 135 12.11 50.75 -3.30
C ILE A 135 11.96 51.50 -1.98
N ILE A 136 13.06 51.69 -1.26
CA ILE A 136 13.16 52.72 -0.23
C ILE A 136 14.35 53.60 -0.61
N THR A 137 14.01 54.80 -1.07
CA THR A 137 14.90 55.96 -1.18
C THR A 137 15.14 56.51 0.22
N ILE A 138 16.40 56.67 0.61
CA ILE A 138 16.85 57.77 1.47
C ILE A 138 18.23 58.19 0.97
#